data_AF-A0A499FU21-F1
#
_entry.id   AF-A0A499FU21-F1
#
_cell.length_a   1.000
_cell.length_b   1.000
_cell.length_c   1.000
_cell.angle_alpha   90.00
_cell.angle_beta   90.00
_cell.angle_gamma   90.00
#
_symmetry.space_group_name_H-M   'P 1'
#
loop_
_entity.id
_entity.type
_entity.pdbx_description
1 polymer ?
#
loop_
_entity_poly.entity_id
_entity_poly.type
_entity_poly.pdbx_seq_one_letter_code
_entity_poly.pdbx_strand_id
1 'polypeptide(L)'
;MKLLIVLVVLCLGVVTLTEAARPVSTEVVQKLKELEPVYKQLQDKVISEVAGAKLATATATDSFYKGVIADKETSLTRSIQLEDDMTYQFNGQASSVDASCLQMLRSIVDMNMNVAGFGYTNCVNNVEAGVKAELARVYQLLQVDESELFDISLLDVFKGENIISNPAKIIAKLTEKRSEIDGISLSFVADINAAVNAYSSRLGDMQNEYKTCLLGNESVLKGSFESTKNQLVQTCLGAIV
;
A
#
# COMPACT_ATOMS: atom_id res chain seq x y z
N MET A 1 -43.84 -74.66 42.04
CA MET A 1 -43.94 -73.22 41.68
C MET A 1 -42.63 -72.49 41.96
N LYS A 2 -41.56 -72.69 41.17
CA LYS A 2 -40.33 -71.86 41.25
C LYS A 2 -39.60 -71.65 39.90
N LEU A 3 -40.11 -72.22 38.80
CA LEU A 3 -39.47 -72.19 37.48
C LEU A 3 -40.12 -71.22 36.49
N LEU A 4 -41.20 -70.52 36.86
CA LEU A 4 -41.95 -69.64 35.96
C LEU A 4 -41.61 -68.15 36.09
N ILE A 5 -40.83 -67.75 37.10
CA ILE A 5 -40.57 -66.32 37.39
C ILE A 5 -39.23 -65.84 36.77
N VAL A 6 -38.33 -66.75 36.39
CA VAL A 6 -37.02 -66.38 35.83
C VAL A 6 -37.05 -66.08 34.32
N LEU A 7 -38.08 -66.56 33.60
CA LEU A 7 -38.19 -66.37 32.14
C LEU A 7 -38.83 -65.04 31.73
N VAL A 8 -39.51 -64.32 32.63
CA VAL A 8 -40.14 -63.03 32.31
C VAL A 8 -39.19 -61.85 32.52
N VAL A 9 -38.15 -62.01 33.34
CA VAL A 9 -37.17 -60.93 33.62
C VAL A 9 -36.07 -60.84 32.55
N LEU A 10 -35.84 -61.90 31.75
CA LEU A 10 -34.86 -61.87 30.64
C LEU A 10 -35.38 -61.20 29.35
N CYS A 11 -36.68 -60.92 29.23
CA CYS A 11 -37.26 -60.27 28.04
C CYS A 11 -37.37 -58.74 28.17
N LEU A 12 -36.98 -58.14 29.30
CA LEU A 12 -37.01 -56.68 29.51
C LEU A 12 -35.65 -55.99 29.29
N GLY A 13 -34.62 -56.76 28.93
CA GLY A 13 -33.23 -56.28 28.81
C GLY A 13 -32.83 -55.67 27.47
N VAL A 14 -33.75 -55.53 26.50
CA VAL A 14 -33.44 -54.93 25.19
C VAL A 14 -34.60 -54.07 24.72
N VAL A 15 -34.93 -53.02 25.47
CA VAL A 15 -35.43 -51.81 24.81
C VAL A 15 -34.19 -51.14 24.22
N THR A 16 -33.70 -51.68 23.09
CA THR A 16 -32.97 -50.85 22.17
C THR A 16 -33.96 -49.78 21.75
N LEU A 17 -33.74 -48.56 22.25
CA LEU A 17 -34.16 -47.37 21.54
C LEU A 17 -33.54 -47.53 20.15
N THR A 18 -34.30 -48.10 19.21
CA THR A 18 -33.97 -48.02 17.80
C THR A 18 -34.24 -46.57 17.44
N GLU A 19 -33.34 -45.67 17.85
CA GLU A 19 -33.06 -44.54 16.98
C GLU A 19 -32.90 -45.15 15.60
N ALA A 20 -33.67 -44.67 14.62
CA ALA A 20 -33.44 -45.02 13.24
C ALA A 20 -32.02 -44.52 12.93
N ALA A 21 -31.02 -45.37 13.17
CA ALA A 21 -29.63 -44.99 13.23
C ALA A 21 -29.26 -44.47 11.85
N ARG A 22 -29.10 -43.15 11.74
CA ARG A 22 -28.74 -42.44 10.49
C ARG A 22 -27.38 -41.78 10.68
N PRO A 23 -26.31 -42.57 10.91
CA PRO A 23 -25.00 -42.04 11.25
C PRO A 23 -24.44 -41.10 10.17
N VAL A 24 -24.77 -41.34 8.90
CA VAL A 24 -24.33 -40.49 7.78
C VAL A 24 -25.07 -39.14 7.77
N SER A 25 -26.35 -39.11 8.16
CA SER A 25 -27.09 -37.84 8.29
C SER A 25 -26.60 -37.01 9.48
N THR A 26 -26.19 -37.65 10.58
CA THR A 26 -25.59 -36.93 11.72
C THR A 26 -24.17 -36.45 11.39
N GLU A 27 -23.44 -37.16 10.54
CA GLU A 27 -22.13 -36.73 10.03
C GLU A 27 -22.21 -35.41 9.24
N VAL A 28 -23.28 -35.17 8.48
CA VAL A 28 -23.51 -33.87 7.81
C VAL A 28 -23.46 -32.70 8.80
N VAL A 29 -24.12 -32.84 9.96
CA VAL A 29 -24.13 -31.81 11.00
C VAL A 29 -22.75 -31.65 11.61
N GLN A 30 -22.01 -32.74 11.81
CA GLN A 30 -20.65 -32.70 12.32
C GLN A 30 -19.71 -31.97 11.34
N LYS A 31 -19.83 -32.26 10.04
CA LYS A 31 -19.07 -31.56 8.98
C LYS A 31 -19.42 -30.07 8.90
N LEU A 32 -20.69 -29.72 9.08
CA LEU A 32 -21.10 -28.32 9.14
C LEU A 32 -20.51 -27.59 10.36
N LYS A 33 -20.48 -28.24 11.54
CA LYS A 33 -19.81 -27.72 12.74
C LYS A 33 -18.30 -27.58 12.58
N GLU A 34 -17.69 -28.42 11.76
CA GLU A 34 -16.26 -28.31 11.40
C GLU A 34 -16.00 -27.18 10.40
N LEU A 35 -16.97 -26.86 9.54
CA LEU A 35 -16.83 -25.86 8.47
C LEU A 35 -17.13 -24.42 8.93
N GLU A 36 -18.10 -24.23 9.83
CA GLU A 36 -18.44 -22.92 10.40
C GLU A 36 -17.23 -22.14 10.94
N PRO A 37 -16.35 -22.71 11.79
CA PRO A 37 -15.20 -21.98 12.30
C PRO A 37 -14.18 -21.65 11.20
N VAL A 38 -14.07 -22.48 10.15
CA VAL A 38 -13.19 -22.21 9.00
C VAL A 38 -13.71 -21.02 8.20
N TYR A 39 -15.02 -20.97 7.97
CA TYR A 39 -15.67 -19.82 7.32
C TYR A 39 -15.50 -18.54 8.15
N LYS A 40 -15.69 -18.61 9.47
CA LYS A 40 -15.44 -17.48 10.38
C LYS A 40 -13.98 -17.00 10.32
N GLN A 41 -13.02 -17.93 10.29
CA GLN A 41 -11.60 -17.62 10.16
C GLN A 41 -11.28 -16.92 8.83
N LEU A 42 -11.91 -17.32 7.73
CA LEU A 42 -11.79 -16.59 6.45
C LEU A 42 -12.23 -15.13 6.63
N GLN A 43 -13.39 -14.89 7.23
CA GLN A 43 -13.90 -13.54 7.47
C GLN A 43 -12.93 -12.70 8.31
N ASP A 44 -12.46 -13.25 9.44
CA ASP A 44 -11.50 -12.55 10.32
C ASP A 44 -10.19 -12.24 9.60
N LYS A 45 -9.70 -13.19 8.82
CA LYS A 45 -8.47 -13.02 8.05
C LYS A 45 -8.64 -11.94 7.00
N VAL A 46 -9.74 -11.94 6.24
CA VAL A 46 -10.04 -10.91 5.24
C VAL A 46 -10.03 -9.51 5.88
N ILE A 47 -10.75 -9.33 6.99
CA ILE A 47 -10.81 -8.06 7.72
C ILE A 47 -9.42 -7.64 8.20
N SER A 48 -8.68 -8.55 8.83
CA SER A 48 -7.35 -8.28 9.37
C SER A 48 -6.34 -7.92 8.28
N GLU A 49 -6.36 -8.61 7.15
CA GLU A 49 -5.45 -8.37 6.02
C GLU A 49 -5.77 -7.04 5.34
N VAL A 50 -7.04 -6.68 5.14
CA VAL A 50 -7.44 -5.36 4.62
C VAL A 50 -7.02 -4.24 5.58
N ALA A 51 -7.23 -4.42 6.88
CA ALA A 51 -6.82 -3.44 7.88
C ALA A 51 -5.29 -3.26 7.90
N GLY A 52 -4.55 -4.37 7.86
CA GLY A 52 -3.08 -4.37 7.76
C GLY A 52 -2.58 -3.69 6.49
N ALA A 53 -3.23 -3.97 5.35
CA ALA A 53 -2.89 -3.35 4.07
C ALA A 53 -3.13 -1.84 4.07
N LYS A 54 -4.25 -1.37 4.62
CA LYS A 54 -4.53 0.07 4.77
C LYS A 54 -3.48 0.76 5.64
N LEU A 55 -3.06 0.12 6.72
CA LEU A 55 -1.99 0.63 7.59
C LEU A 55 -0.64 0.67 6.87
N ALA A 56 -0.31 -0.39 6.11
CA ALA A 56 0.91 -0.46 5.32
C ALA A 56 0.95 0.61 4.22
N THR A 57 -0.17 0.83 3.51
CA THR A 57 -0.35 1.93 2.57
C THR A 57 -0.09 3.28 3.24
N ALA A 58 -0.72 3.56 4.38
CA ALA A 58 -0.51 4.82 5.10
C ALA A 58 0.95 5.02 5.54
N THR A 59 1.61 3.95 6.00
CA THR A 59 3.03 3.96 6.39
C THR A 59 3.95 4.24 5.20
N ALA A 60 3.65 3.63 4.04
CA ALA A 60 4.39 3.88 2.80
C ALA A 60 4.23 5.33 2.34
N THR A 61 3.01 5.88 2.41
CA THR A 61 2.74 7.28 2.09
C THR A 61 3.50 8.25 3.02
N ASP A 62 3.51 8.00 4.34
CA ASP A 62 4.28 8.80 5.30
C ASP A 62 5.79 8.76 5.00
N SER A 63 6.32 7.56 4.74
CA SER A 63 7.73 7.38 4.39
C SER A 63 8.11 8.12 3.11
N PHE A 64 7.23 8.06 2.10
CA PHE A 64 7.38 8.82 0.86
C PHE A 64 7.44 10.33 1.11
N TYR A 65 6.50 10.90 1.88
CA TYR A 65 6.50 12.34 2.16
C TYR A 65 7.74 12.79 2.94
N LYS A 66 8.21 12.00 3.91
CA LYS A 66 9.49 12.24 4.59
C LYS A 66 10.65 12.27 3.61
N GLY A 67 10.68 11.34 2.65
CA GLY A 67 11.67 11.30 1.57
C GLY A 67 11.64 12.56 0.70
N VAL A 68 10.46 12.94 0.21
CA VAL A 68 10.26 14.18 -0.58
C VAL A 68 10.74 15.42 0.17
N ILE A 69 10.41 15.55 1.45
CA ILE A 69 10.86 16.68 2.29
C ILE A 69 12.38 16.69 2.41
N ALA A 70 13.00 15.56 2.71
CA ALA A 70 14.45 15.46 2.86
C ALA A 70 15.22 15.75 1.54
N ASP A 71 14.71 15.25 0.42
CA ASP A 71 15.27 15.52 -0.91
C ASP A 71 15.15 17.02 -1.25
N LYS A 72 14.01 17.65 -0.93
CA LYS A 72 13.81 19.10 -1.10
C LYS A 72 14.76 19.93 -0.25
N GLU A 73 14.89 19.60 1.03
CA GLU A 73 15.79 20.28 1.97
C GLU A 73 17.24 20.20 1.51
N THR A 74 17.67 19.01 1.10
CA THR A 74 19.02 18.79 0.55
C THR A 74 19.26 19.65 -0.69
N SER A 75 18.30 19.67 -1.61
CA SER A 75 18.41 20.42 -2.85
C SER A 75 18.44 21.94 -2.63
N LEU A 76 17.55 22.44 -1.77
CA LEU A 76 17.49 23.86 -1.42
C LEU A 76 18.79 24.32 -0.74
N THR A 77 19.32 23.51 0.18
CA THR A 77 20.61 23.80 0.84
C THR A 77 21.74 23.96 -0.17
N ARG A 78 21.80 23.12 -1.20
CA ARG A 78 22.82 23.24 -2.26
C ARG A 78 22.64 24.50 -3.10
N SER A 79 21.41 24.86 -3.45
CA SER A 79 21.16 26.11 -4.20
C SER A 79 21.50 27.36 -3.40
N ILE A 80 21.22 27.36 -2.09
CA ILE A 80 21.65 28.44 -1.19
C ILE A 80 23.19 28.51 -1.16
N GLN A 81 23.87 27.37 -1.05
CA GLN A 81 25.34 27.35 -1.09
C GLN A 81 25.89 27.92 -2.41
N LEU A 82 25.26 27.61 -3.54
CA LEU A 82 25.64 28.20 -4.83
C LEU A 82 25.48 29.72 -4.84
N GLU A 83 24.43 30.25 -4.20
CA GLU A 83 24.17 31.68 -4.08
C GLU A 83 25.18 32.36 -3.14
N ASP A 84 25.49 31.72 -2.01
CA ASP A 84 26.50 32.17 -1.07
C ASP A 84 27.87 32.25 -1.72
N ASP A 85 28.24 31.23 -2.51
CA ASP A 85 29.48 31.20 -3.28
C ASP A 85 29.55 32.37 -4.26
N MET A 86 28.46 32.67 -4.98
CA MET A 86 28.39 33.84 -5.88
C MET A 86 28.46 35.17 -5.14
N THR A 87 27.78 35.26 -4.00
CA THR A 87 27.78 36.45 -3.14
C THR A 87 29.19 36.73 -2.61
N TYR A 88 29.91 35.69 -2.22
CA TYR A 88 31.32 35.77 -1.85
C TYR A 88 32.17 36.34 -2.99
N GLN A 89 31.99 35.84 -4.23
CA GLN A 89 32.69 36.39 -5.40
C GLN A 89 32.43 37.89 -5.57
N PHE A 90 31.18 38.34 -5.48
CA PHE A 90 30.85 39.76 -5.63
C PHE A 90 31.39 40.65 -4.51
N ASN A 91 31.47 40.14 -3.29
CA ASN A 91 31.94 40.90 -2.13
C ASN A 91 33.46 40.96 -2.03
N GLY A 92 34.17 40.02 -2.67
CA GLY A 92 35.63 40.03 -2.74
C GLY A 92 36.23 40.89 -3.85
N GLN A 93 35.41 41.63 -4.61
CA GLN A 93 35.91 42.46 -5.72
C GLN A 93 36.66 43.70 -5.23
N ALA A 94 37.70 44.09 -5.98
CA ALA A 94 38.43 45.33 -5.74
C ALA A 94 37.53 46.56 -6.01
N SER A 95 37.80 47.67 -5.33
CA SER A 95 37.04 48.92 -5.49
C SER A 95 37.16 49.57 -6.87
N SER A 96 38.10 49.11 -7.70
CA SER A 96 38.26 49.52 -9.10
C SER A 96 37.23 48.89 -10.05
N VAL A 97 36.53 47.84 -9.62
CA VAL A 97 35.51 47.17 -10.43
C VAL A 97 34.24 48.04 -10.47
N ASP A 98 33.61 48.16 -11.64
CA ASP A 98 32.43 49.01 -11.82
C ASP A 98 31.26 48.56 -10.93
N ALA A 99 30.85 49.42 -10.00
CA ALA A 99 29.81 49.12 -9.03
C ALA A 99 28.43 48.91 -9.67
N SER A 100 28.13 49.57 -10.79
CA SER A 100 26.86 49.43 -11.49
C SER A 100 26.78 48.07 -12.21
N CYS A 101 27.89 47.63 -12.79
CA CYS A 101 28.05 46.31 -13.39
C CYS A 101 27.88 45.20 -12.34
N LEU A 102 28.55 45.33 -11.18
CA LEU A 102 28.37 44.39 -10.07
C LEU A 102 26.93 44.34 -9.55
N GLN A 103 26.26 45.49 -9.45
CA GLN A 103 24.86 45.54 -9.04
C GLN A 103 23.94 44.84 -10.04
N MET A 104 24.22 44.97 -11.35
CA MET A 104 23.50 44.23 -12.38
C MET A 104 23.69 42.72 -12.23
N LEU A 105 24.92 42.24 -12.04
CA LEU A 105 25.19 40.80 -11.85
C LEU A 105 24.53 40.25 -10.58
N ARG A 106 24.51 41.01 -9.48
CA ARG A 106 23.74 40.65 -8.28
C ARG A 106 22.25 40.48 -8.58
N SER A 107 21.68 41.40 -9.36
CA SER A 107 20.27 41.32 -9.77
C SER A 107 20.00 40.09 -10.66
N ILE A 108 20.96 39.72 -11.53
CA ILE A 108 20.88 38.50 -12.34
C ILE A 108 20.90 37.24 -11.46
N VAL A 109 21.75 37.19 -10.43
CA VAL A 109 21.79 36.06 -9.47
C VAL A 109 20.44 35.92 -8.76
N ASP A 110 19.89 37.01 -8.23
CA ASP A 110 18.58 37.01 -7.56
C ASP A 110 17.45 36.55 -8.51
N MET A 111 17.43 37.03 -9.75
CA MET A 111 16.47 36.57 -10.76
C MET A 111 16.60 35.07 -11.05
N ASN A 112 17.82 34.54 -11.15
CA ASN A 112 18.04 33.12 -11.37
C ASN A 112 17.59 32.27 -10.16
N MET A 113 17.80 32.76 -8.93
CA MET A 113 17.26 32.11 -7.73
C MET A 113 15.74 32.08 -7.74
N ASN A 114 15.09 33.18 -8.13
CA ASN A 114 13.63 33.22 -8.28
C ASN A 114 13.12 32.22 -9.33
N VAL A 115 13.79 32.11 -10.48
CA VAL A 115 13.47 31.12 -11.51
C VAL A 115 13.64 29.69 -10.98
N ALA A 116 14.74 29.40 -10.27
CA ALA A 116 14.95 28.10 -9.64
C ALA A 116 13.86 27.80 -8.59
N GLY A 117 13.38 28.81 -7.86
CA GLY A 117 12.23 28.71 -6.94
C GLY A 117 10.95 28.21 -7.63
N PHE A 118 10.65 28.69 -8.83
CA PHE A 118 9.55 28.14 -9.64
C PHE A 118 9.81 26.69 -10.05
N GLY A 119 11.05 26.35 -10.43
CA GLY A 119 11.44 24.98 -10.72
C GLY A 119 11.17 24.03 -9.55
N TYR A 120 11.56 24.41 -8.33
CA TYR A 120 11.27 23.65 -7.12
C TYR A 120 9.78 23.46 -6.88
N THR A 121 9.00 24.51 -7.07
CA THR A 121 7.54 24.47 -6.91
C THR A 121 6.91 23.52 -7.92
N ASN A 122 7.35 23.57 -9.17
CA ASN A 122 6.85 22.70 -10.24
C ASN A 122 7.21 21.23 -9.99
N CYS A 123 8.43 20.92 -9.53
CA CYS A 123 8.81 19.55 -9.17
C CYS A 123 7.89 18.98 -8.07
N VAL A 124 7.56 19.77 -7.04
CA VAL A 124 6.66 19.34 -5.95
C VAL A 124 5.23 19.14 -6.45
N ASN A 125 4.70 20.07 -7.25
CA ASN A 125 3.34 19.96 -7.78
C ASN A 125 3.17 18.72 -8.66
N ASN A 126 4.19 18.39 -9.46
CA ASN A 126 4.16 17.21 -10.32
C ASN A 126 4.12 15.92 -9.50
N VAL A 127 4.96 15.80 -8.47
CA VAL A 127 4.98 14.57 -7.66
C VAL A 127 3.71 14.43 -6.82
N GLU A 128 3.18 15.52 -6.26
CA GLU A 128 1.93 15.51 -5.48
C GLU A 128 0.72 15.08 -6.31
N ALA A 129 0.64 15.52 -7.57
CA ALA A 129 -0.41 15.09 -8.48
C ALA A 129 -0.36 13.57 -8.74
N GLY A 130 0.84 12.99 -8.85
CA GLY A 130 1.04 11.55 -8.98
C GLY A 130 0.59 10.77 -7.75
N VAL A 131 0.99 11.22 -6.55
CA VAL A 131 0.65 10.57 -5.29
C VAL A 131 -0.86 10.49 -5.09
N LYS A 132 -1.58 11.59 -5.35
CA LYS A 132 -3.04 11.62 -5.22
C LYS A 132 -3.73 10.59 -6.10
N ALA A 133 -3.27 10.42 -7.35
CA ALA A 133 -3.81 9.43 -8.26
C ALA A 133 -3.55 8.00 -7.78
N GLU A 134 -2.34 7.72 -7.29
CA GLU A 134 -1.98 6.40 -6.78
C GLU A 134 -2.67 6.04 -5.48
N LEU A 135 -2.86 7.02 -4.59
CA LEU A 135 -3.58 6.83 -3.35
C LEU A 135 -5.04 6.45 -3.62
N ALA A 136 -5.69 7.14 -4.56
CA ALA A 136 -7.05 6.78 -5.00
C ALA A 136 -7.10 5.35 -5.58
N ARG A 137 -6.12 5.00 -6.42
CA ARG A 137 -6.03 3.68 -7.06
C ARG A 137 -5.87 2.55 -6.03
N VAL A 138 -4.97 2.70 -5.07
CA VAL A 138 -4.74 1.65 -4.06
C VAL A 138 -5.92 1.54 -3.09
N TYR A 139 -6.55 2.65 -2.68
CA TYR A 139 -7.73 2.58 -1.83
C TYR A 139 -8.92 1.94 -2.53
N GLN A 140 -9.09 2.15 -3.83
CA GLN A 140 -10.12 1.44 -4.60
C GLN A 140 -9.87 -0.07 -4.62
N LEU A 141 -8.62 -0.53 -4.75
CA LEU A 141 -8.28 -1.96 -4.67
C LEU A 141 -8.47 -2.54 -3.26
N LEU A 142 -8.26 -1.73 -2.22
CA LEU A 142 -8.45 -2.12 -0.83
C LEU A 142 -9.89 -1.94 -0.34
N GLN A 143 -10.79 -1.38 -1.15
CA GLN A 143 -12.24 -1.42 -0.93
C GLN A 143 -12.75 -2.80 -1.35
N VAL A 144 -12.40 -3.79 -0.54
CA VAL A 144 -12.94 -5.13 -0.67
C VAL A 144 -14.40 -5.07 -0.25
N ASP A 145 -15.31 -5.35 -1.19
CA ASP A 145 -16.69 -5.64 -0.83
C ASP A 145 -16.71 -7.02 -0.18
N GLU A 146 -16.83 -7.02 1.14
CA GLU A 146 -16.99 -8.22 1.93
C GLU A 146 -18.12 -9.10 1.38
N SER A 147 -19.21 -8.51 0.86
CA SER A 147 -20.31 -9.29 0.30
C SER A 147 -19.96 -10.01 -1.01
N GLU A 148 -19.05 -9.47 -1.82
CA GLU A 148 -18.54 -10.16 -3.03
C GLU A 148 -17.59 -11.30 -2.67
N LEU A 149 -16.78 -11.13 -1.61
CA LEU A 149 -15.90 -12.21 -1.12
C LEU A 149 -16.66 -13.29 -0.34
N PHE A 150 -17.80 -12.93 0.26
CA PHE A 150 -18.64 -13.79 1.10
C PHE A 150 -19.94 -14.25 0.41
N ASP A 151 -20.09 -14.11 -0.91
CA ASP A 151 -21.21 -14.71 -1.67
C ASP A 151 -21.23 -16.25 -1.57
N ILE A 152 -20.19 -16.83 -0.96
CA ILE A 152 -20.17 -18.20 -0.44
C ILE A 152 -21.14 -18.32 0.73
N SER A 153 -22.38 -18.70 0.44
CA SER A 153 -23.30 -19.15 1.48
C SER A 153 -22.79 -20.45 2.09
N LEU A 154 -22.67 -20.52 3.42
CA LEU A 154 -22.29 -21.76 4.12
C LEU A 154 -23.35 -22.87 3.96
N LEU A 155 -24.62 -22.49 3.76
CA LEU A 155 -25.77 -23.39 3.81
C LEU A 155 -26.35 -23.73 2.43
N ASP A 156 -25.80 -23.19 1.34
CA ASP A 156 -26.24 -23.52 -0.02
C ASP A 156 -26.01 -24.99 -0.40
N VAL A 157 -25.13 -25.71 0.29
CA VAL A 157 -24.85 -27.14 0.12
C VAL A 157 -26.11 -28.01 0.25
N PHE A 158 -27.12 -27.51 0.97
CA PHE A 158 -28.41 -28.16 1.17
C PHE A 158 -29.42 -27.89 0.05
N LYS A 159 -29.20 -26.91 -0.83
CA LYS A 159 -30.14 -26.59 -1.92
C LYS A 159 -30.32 -27.80 -2.83
N GLY A 160 -31.56 -28.26 -2.95
CA GLY A 160 -31.94 -29.41 -3.78
C GLY A 160 -31.53 -30.77 -3.21
N GLU A 161 -30.95 -30.84 -2.01
CA GLU A 161 -30.55 -32.10 -1.36
C GLU A 161 -31.44 -32.40 -0.15
N ASN A 162 -31.53 -33.69 0.19
CA ASN A 162 -32.22 -34.14 1.39
C ASN A 162 -31.22 -34.76 2.35
N ILE A 163 -31.09 -34.21 3.56
CA ILE A 163 -30.12 -34.68 4.58
C ILE A 163 -30.37 -36.12 5.04
N ILE A 164 -31.60 -36.63 4.88
CA ILE A 164 -31.96 -38.00 5.20
C ILE A 164 -31.69 -38.94 4.03
N SER A 165 -32.12 -38.57 2.83
CA SER A 165 -32.05 -39.45 1.66
C SER A 165 -30.69 -39.43 0.95
N ASN A 166 -30.00 -38.28 0.97
CA ASN A 166 -28.74 -38.05 0.23
C ASN A 166 -27.61 -37.44 1.10
N PRO A 167 -27.35 -37.90 2.33
CA PRO A 167 -26.37 -37.25 3.21
C PRO A 167 -24.94 -37.24 2.64
N ALA A 168 -24.52 -38.30 1.95
CA ALA A 168 -23.18 -38.38 1.35
C ALA A 168 -22.91 -37.29 0.30
N LYS A 169 -23.94 -36.87 -0.47
CA LYS A 169 -23.80 -35.77 -1.43
C LYS A 169 -23.55 -34.44 -0.73
N ILE A 170 -24.23 -34.21 0.40
CA ILE A 170 -24.03 -32.98 1.19
C ILE A 170 -22.64 -32.97 1.82
N ILE A 171 -22.15 -34.11 2.33
CA ILE A 171 -20.78 -34.24 2.86
C ILE A 171 -19.73 -33.93 1.78
N ALA A 172 -19.93 -34.41 0.56
CA ALA A 172 -19.05 -34.09 -0.56
C ALA A 172 -19.04 -32.58 -0.86
N LYS A 173 -20.22 -31.94 -0.94
CA LYS A 173 -20.34 -30.49 -1.13
C LYS A 173 -19.70 -29.68 0.02
N LEU A 174 -19.84 -30.12 1.27
CA LEU A 174 -19.19 -29.50 2.43
C LEU A 174 -17.66 -29.60 2.35
N THR A 175 -17.14 -30.72 1.85
CA THR A 175 -15.68 -30.91 1.67
C THR A 175 -15.14 -30.02 0.56
N GLU A 176 -15.84 -29.94 -0.57
CA GLU A 176 -15.50 -29.05 -1.69
C GLU A 176 -15.51 -27.58 -1.25
N LYS A 177 -16.55 -27.16 -0.51
CA LYS A 177 -16.66 -25.80 0.04
C LYS A 177 -15.53 -25.45 1.00
N ARG A 178 -15.02 -26.42 1.76
CA ARG A 178 -13.82 -26.20 2.59
C ARG A 178 -12.60 -25.87 1.73
N SER A 179 -12.36 -26.65 0.68
CA SER A 179 -11.25 -26.41 -0.25
C SER A 179 -11.39 -25.07 -0.99
N GLU A 180 -12.62 -24.68 -1.33
CA GLU A 180 -12.93 -23.36 -1.91
C GLU A 180 -12.55 -22.22 -0.94
N ILE A 181 -12.99 -22.30 0.32
CA ILE A 181 -12.66 -21.32 1.36
C ILE A 181 -11.15 -21.19 1.56
N ASP A 182 -10.43 -22.32 1.64
CA ASP A 182 -8.98 -22.34 1.81
C ASP A 182 -8.27 -21.71 0.60
N GLY A 183 -8.76 -21.95 -0.63
CA GLY A 183 -8.23 -21.36 -1.86
C GLY A 183 -8.40 -19.83 -1.91
N ILE A 184 -9.58 -19.33 -1.56
CA ILE A 184 -9.88 -17.88 -1.53
C ILE A 184 -9.00 -17.16 -0.50
N SER A 185 -8.83 -17.77 0.68
CA SER A 185 -7.95 -17.25 1.74
C SER A 185 -6.50 -17.02 1.27
N LEU A 186 -5.99 -17.88 0.39
CA LEU A 186 -4.63 -17.77 -0.14
C LEU A 186 -4.52 -16.73 -1.25
N SER A 187 -5.42 -16.74 -2.23
CA SER A 187 -5.40 -15.79 -3.34
C SER A 187 -5.60 -14.36 -2.84
N PHE A 188 -6.55 -14.16 -1.93
CA PHE A 188 -6.86 -12.86 -1.36
C PHE A 188 -5.65 -12.19 -0.69
N VAL A 189 -4.93 -12.94 0.15
CA VAL A 189 -3.73 -12.44 0.83
C VAL A 189 -2.64 -12.09 -0.18
N ALA A 190 -2.46 -12.92 -1.21
CA ALA A 190 -1.49 -12.66 -2.26
C ALA A 190 -1.82 -11.37 -3.02
N ASP A 191 -3.09 -11.19 -3.39
CA ASP A 191 -3.56 -10.04 -4.17
C ASP A 191 -3.45 -8.72 -3.38
N ILE A 192 -3.84 -8.72 -2.10
CA ILE A 192 -3.68 -7.55 -1.23
C ILE A 192 -2.21 -7.17 -1.05
N ASN A 193 -1.35 -8.16 -0.75
CA ASN A 193 0.07 -7.89 -0.59
C ASN A 193 0.70 -7.38 -1.90
N ALA A 194 0.30 -7.93 -3.04
CA ALA A 194 0.74 -7.45 -4.34
C ALA A 194 0.30 -6.00 -4.59
N ALA A 195 -0.95 -5.63 -4.25
CA ALA A 195 -1.46 -4.27 -4.42
C ALA A 195 -0.68 -3.26 -3.56
N VAL A 196 -0.42 -3.58 -2.29
CA VAL A 196 0.37 -2.74 -1.37
C VAL A 196 1.82 -2.62 -1.84
N ASN A 197 2.48 -3.73 -2.19
CA ASN A 197 3.86 -3.72 -2.65
C ASN A 197 4.01 -2.90 -3.95
N ALA A 198 3.08 -3.05 -4.88
CA ALA A 198 3.08 -2.29 -6.11
C ALA A 198 2.87 -0.79 -5.83
N TYR A 199 2.01 -0.42 -4.88
CA TYR A 199 1.86 0.98 -4.43
C TYR A 199 3.17 1.54 -3.86
N SER A 200 3.82 0.84 -2.94
CA SER A 200 5.11 1.26 -2.38
C SER A 200 6.18 1.41 -3.45
N SER A 201 6.23 0.50 -4.43
CA SER A 201 7.15 0.60 -5.57
C SER A 201 6.92 1.87 -6.39
N ARG A 202 5.66 2.16 -6.74
CA ARG A 202 5.33 3.36 -7.53
C ARG A 202 5.60 4.66 -6.78
N LEU A 203 5.42 4.68 -5.45
CA LEU A 203 5.87 5.81 -4.64
C LEU A 203 7.40 5.99 -4.70
N GLY A 204 8.15 4.90 -4.66
CA GLY A 204 9.61 4.94 -4.84
C GLY A 204 10.03 5.50 -6.20
N ASP A 205 9.36 5.09 -7.28
CA ASP A 205 9.59 5.60 -8.62
C ASP A 205 9.28 7.12 -8.70
N MET A 206 8.15 7.56 -8.14
CA MET A 206 7.78 8.97 -8.07
C MET A 206 8.80 9.80 -7.26
N GLN A 207 9.33 9.26 -6.17
CA GLN A 207 10.37 9.95 -5.40
C GLN A 207 11.65 10.10 -6.23
N ASN A 208 12.03 9.08 -7.00
CA ASN A 208 13.19 9.14 -7.89
C ASN A 208 13.00 10.15 -9.02
N GLU A 209 11.80 10.23 -9.60
CA GLU A 209 11.44 11.26 -10.58
C GLU A 209 11.52 12.67 -9.98
N TYR A 210 10.97 12.85 -8.77
CA TYR A 210 11.07 14.10 -8.03
C TYR A 210 12.52 14.53 -7.81
N LYS A 211 13.36 13.61 -7.31
CA LYS A 211 14.79 13.85 -7.12
C LYS A 211 15.50 14.22 -8.42
N THR A 212 15.14 13.56 -9.53
CA THR A 212 15.69 13.87 -10.85
C THR A 212 15.29 15.28 -11.30
N CYS A 213 14.04 15.68 -11.05
CA CYS A 213 13.58 17.05 -11.31
C CYS A 213 14.36 18.09 -10.51
N LEU A 214 14.58 17.84 -9.21
CA LEU A 214 15.37 18.72 -8.34
C LEU A 214 16.80 18.88 -8.86
N LEU A 215 17.48 17.78 -9.19
CA LEU A 215 18.83 17.79 -9.73
C LEU A 215 18.92 18.52 -11.09
N GLY A 216 17.90 18.37 -11.93
CA GLY A 216 17.79 19.12 -13.18
C GLY A 216 17.71 20.63 -12.92
N ASN A 217 16.88 21.06 -11.97
CA ASN A 217 16.76 22.45 -11.56
C ASN A 217 18.07 23.01 -10.98
N GLU A 218 18.73 22.26 -10.09
CA GLU A 218 20.06 22.59 -9.55
C GLU A 218 21.11 22.77 -10.67
N SER A 219 21.10 21.87 -11.66
CA SER A 219 22.04 21.91 -12.78
C SER A 219 21.86 23.18 -13.63
N VAL A 220 20.62 23.57 -13.90
CA VAL A 220 20.30 24.82 -14.62
C VAL A 220 20.78 26.03 -13.82
N LEU A 221 20.46 26.10 -12.53
CA LEU A 221 20.88 27.20 -11.66
C LEU A 221 22.42 27.33 -11.63
N LYS A 222 23.11 26.21 -11.43
CA LYS A 222 24.58 26.16 -11.47
C LYS A 222 25.12 26.71 -12.79
N GLY A 223 24.54 26.30 -13.92
CA GLY A 223 24.92 26.81 -15.24
C GLY A 223 24.74 28.33 -15.36
N SER A 224 23.64 28.87 -14.84
CA SER A 224 23.41 30.32 -14.79
C SER A 224 24.45 31.07 -13.95
N PHE A 225 24.86 30.50 -12.82
CA PHE A 225 25.88 31.12 -11.96
C PHE A 225 27.28 31.06 -12.58
N GLU A 226 27.65 29.97 -13.24
CA GLU A 226 28.90 29.91 -14.00
C GLU A 226 28.91 30.93 -15.15
N SER A 227 27.78 31.13 -15.83
CA SER A 227 27.64 32.22 -16.82
C SER A 227 27.82 33.60 -16.17
N THR A 228 27.30 33.78 -14.96
CA THR A 228 27.45 35.04 -14.22
C THR A 228 28.90 35.29 -13.77
N LYS A 229 29.62 34.25 -13.35
CA LYS A 229 31.07 34.33 -13.08
C LYS A 229 31.85 34.74 -14.33
N ASN A 230 31.51 34.20 -15.48
CA ASN A 230 32.13 34.62 -16.74
C ASN A 230 31.86 36.09 -17.06
N GLN A 231 30.63 36.57 -16.84
CA GLN A 231 30.29 37.98 -17.02
C GLN A 231 31.02 38.89 -16.03
N LEU A 232 31.22 38.44 -14.78
CA LEU A 232 32.02 39.15 -13.78
C LEU A 232 33.44 39.42 -14.30
N VAL A 233 34.10 38.41 -14.84
CA VAL A 233 35.48 38.53 -15.35
C VAL A 233 35.52 39.30 -16.68
N GLN A 234 34.70 38.92 -17.65
CA GLN A 234 34.83 39.41 -19.03
C GLN A 234 34.14 40.75 -19.27
N THR A 235 33.05 41.04 -18.55
CA THR A 235 32.24 42.24 -18.76
C THR A 235 32.49 43.27 -17.67
N CYS A 236 32.46 42.86 -16.40
CA CYS A 236 32.72 43.78 -15.29
C CYS A 236 34.21 43.97 -14.99
N LEU A 237 35.10 43.24 -15.67
CA LEU A 237 36.55 43.27 -15.46
C LEU A 237 36.95 42.97 -14.00
N GLY A 238 36.15 42.15 -13.33
CA GLY A 238 36.43 41.60 -12.00
C GLY A 238 37.33 40.38 -12.04
N ALA A 239 37.46 39.71 -10.90
CA ALA A 239 38.25 38.49 -10.76
C ALA A 239 37.46 37.41 -10.01
N ILE A 240 37.82 36.13 -10.20
CA ILE A 240 37.37 35.05 -9.32
C ILE A 240 38.33 34.97 -8.15
N VAL A 241 37.79 34.97 -6.93
CA VAL A 241 38.50 35.05 -5.63
C VAL A 241 38.21 33.84 -4.75
#